data_AF-A0A147I1K4-F1
#
_entry.id   AF-A0A147I1K4-F1
#
_cell.length_a   1.000
_cell.length_b   1.000
_cell.length_c   1.000
_cell.angle_alpha   90.00
_cell.angle_beta   90.00
_cell.angle_gamma   90.00
#
_symmetry.space_group_name_H-M   'P 1'
#
loop_
_entity.id
_entity.type
_entity.pdbx_description
1 polymer ?
#
loop_
_entity_poly.entity_id
_entity_poly.type
_entity_poly.pdbx_seq_one_letter_code
_entity_poly.pdbx_strand_id
1 'polypeptide(L)'
;MSTYTVPTGVADVPLKPIEGAMPMHWHEGQVEHEGFNNSALRQASQALGFLHTTYNADNEFRGNQDPEDRAAKHDRLVRERVEASERAAEQRLGSAMQSVRGELQHVERNLEEAAGLKANPAHFNAITSAFFMMKPGQRAETLAGLIQQGENAALATLIEAPLFLTGLVAEQRDNIRNRVMEKADPAAFRLRNALLLAMTKIDAAGDAMAPTFAKLRAGTEPGAAKTRAELAAARNIAAHNGR
;
A
#
# COMPACT_ATOMS: atom_id res chain seq x y z
N MET A 1 -18.89 51.84 19.18
CA MET A 1 -17.91 50.78 18.84
C MET A 1 -18.02 49.70 19.91
N SER A 2 -18.61 48.55 19.59
CA SER A 2 -18.80 47.45 20.54
C SER A 2 -17.94 46.29 20.09
N THR A 3 -16.94 45.93 20.89
CA THR A 3 -16.03 44.80 20.68
C THR A 3 -16.77 43.51 20.97
N TYR A 4 -17.01 42.70 19.94
CA TYR A 4 -17.61 41.38 20.09
C TYR A 4 -16.49 40.38 20.43
N THR A 5 -16.47 39.92 21.68
CA THR A 5 -15.58 38.84 22.13
C THR A 5 -16.20 37.51 21.70
N VAL A 6 -15.48 36.75 20.87
CA VAL A 6 -15.89 35.40 20.45
C VAL A 6 -15.68 34.44 21.64
N PRO A 7 -16.72 33.71 22.11
CA PRO A 7 -16.52 32.67 23.11
C PRO A 7 -15.87 31.45 22.44
N THR A 8 -14.59 31.24 22.73
CA THR A 8 -13.88 29.98 22.52
C THR A 8 -14.50 28.90 23.40
N GLY A 9 -15.20 27.95 22.79
CA GLY A 9 -15.81 26.85 23.55
C GLY A 9 -16.76 26.00 22.72
N VAL A 10 -16.32 25.51 21.56
CA VAL A 10 -16.98 24.35 20.94
C VAL A 10 -16.44 23.13 21.65
N ALA A 11 -17.23 22.54 22.55
CA ALA A 11 -16.94 21.18 23.00
C ALA A 11 -17.20 20.25 21.80
N ASP A 12 -16.12 19.71 21.25
CA ASP A 12 -16.14 18.61 20.29
C ASP A 12 -16.97 17.47 20.87
N VAL A 13 -18.13 17.20 20.28
CA VAL A 13 -18.79 15.91 20.49
C VAL A 13 -18.09 14.97 19.52
N PRO A 14 -17.23 14.04 19.99
CA PRO A 14 -16.58 13.11 19.10
C PRO A 14 -17.69 12.22 18.51
N LEU A 15 -17.92 12.34 17.20
CA LEU A 15 -18.56 11.27 16.47
C LEU A 15 -17.71 10.03 16.73
N LYS A 16 -18.32 8.97 17.28
CA LYS A 16 -17.63 7.69 17.37
C LYS A 16 -17.06 7.38 15.98
N PRO A 17 -15.75 7.10 15.87
CA PRO A 17 -15.22 6.47 14.66
C PRO A 17 -16.14 5.31 14.30
N ILE A 18 -16.48 5.14 13.02
CA ILE A 18 -17.25 3.97 12.60
C ILE A 18 -16.50 2.75 13.17
N GLU A 19 -17.09 2.02 14.11
CA GLU A 19 -16.47 0.82 14.68
C GLU A 19 -16.32 -0.17 13.51
N GLY A 20 -15.06 -0.52 13.17
CA GLY A 20 -14.71 -1.27 11.96
C GLY A 20 -14.41 -0.43 10.71
N ALA A 21 -14.20 0.88 10.82
CA ALA A 21 -13.41 1.64 9.85
C ALA A 21 -11.96 1.13 9.92
N MET A 22 -11.33 1.05 8.75
CA MET A 22 -10.03 0.44 8.47
C MET A 22 -8.98 0.68 9.56
N PRO A 23 -7.98 -0.22 9.71
CA PRO A 23 -6.76 0.14 10.42
C PRO A 23 -6.21 1.47 9.84
N MET A 24 -6.37 2.53 10.63
CA MET A 24 -6.02 3.93 10.34
C MET A 24 -4.50 4.11 10.24
N HIS A 25 -3.86 3.41 9.32
CA HIS A 25 -2.41 3.42 9.20
C HIS A 25 -1.93 3.96 7.87
N TRP A 26 -2.84 4.29 6.94
CA TRP A 26 -2.47 4.65 5.58
C TRP A 26 -2.17 6.14 5.58
N HIS A 27 -0.92 6.50 5.40
CA HIS A 27 -0.48 7.89 5.40
C HIS A 27 0.70 8.04 4.45
N GLU A 28 0.98 9.28 4.08
CA GLU A 28 2.22 9.61 3.39
C GLU A 28 3.41 9.15 4.26
N GLY A 29 4.34 8.41 3.67
CA GLY A 29 5.46 7.80 4.38
C GLY A 29 5.25 6.34 4.80
N GLN A 30 4.08 5.73 4.54
CA GLN A 30 3.91 4.27 4.67
C GLN A 30 4.88 3.50 3.78
N VAL A 31 5.22 4.05 2.62
CA VAL A 31 6.28 3.49 1.78
C VAL A 31 7.59 4.12 2.23
N GLU A 32 8.46 3.31 2.81
CA GLU A 32 9.82 3.73 3.14
C GLU A 32 10.52 4.13 1.84
N HIS A 33 10.77 5.43 1.71
CA HIS A 33 11.50 6.05 0.61
C HIS A 33 12.77 6.73 1.14
N GLU A 34 12.95 6.77 2.46
CA GLU A 34 14.18 7.24 3.09
C GLU A 34 15.35 6.37 2.62
N GLY A 35 16.28 6.98 1.88
CA GLY A 35 17.42 6.31 1.27
C GLY A 35 17.24 5.90 -0.20
N PHE A 36 16.03 6.01 -0.77
CA PHE A 36 15.77 5.71 -2.18
C PHE A 36 15.18 6.93 -2.90
N ASN A 37 15.96 7.62 -3.74
CA ASN A 37 15.44 8.66 -4.63
C ASN A 37 14.69 8.04 -5.83
N ASN A 38 13.61 7.31 -5.56
CA ASN A 38 12.84 6.55 -6.55
C ASN A 38 11.45 7.15 -6.76
N SER A 39 11.10 7.45 -8.02
CA SER A 39 9.83 8.08 -8.38
C SER A 39 8.62 7.17 -8.18
N ALA A 40 8.76 5.85 -8.37
CA ALA A 40 7.67 4.89 -8.20
C ALA A 40 7.27 4.76 -6.72
N LEU A 41 8.24 4.66 -5.82
CA LEU A 41 7.99 4.65 -4.36
C LEU A 41 7.34 5.97 -3.90
N ARG A 42 7.76 7.10 -4.45
CA ARG A 42 7.14 8.41 -4.17
C ARG A 42 5.69 8.45 -4.62
N GLN A 43 5.39 8.00 -5.84
CA GLN A 43 4.02 7.93 -6.35
C GLN A 43 3.15 7.00 -5.51
N ALA A 44 3.67 5.84 -5.09
CA ALA A 44 2.99 4.93 -4.18
C ALA A 44 2.63 5.60 -2.85
N SER A 45 3.61 6.26 -2.21
CA SER A 45 3.40 7.02 -0.97
C SER A 45 2.33 8.11 -1.13
N GLN A 46 2.39 8.88 -2.23
CA GLN A 46 1.42 9.94 -2.52
C GLN A 46 0.01 9.40 -2.78
N ALA A 47 -0.12 8.25 -3.44
CA ALA A 47 -1.42 7.61 -3.66
C ALA A 47 -2.07 7.14 -2.35
N LEU A 48 -1.28 6.54 -1.46
CA LEU A 48 -1.75 6.12 -0.13
C LEU A 48 -2.11 7.33 0.74
N GLY A 49 -1.29 8.38 0.73
CA GLY A 49 -1.58 9.64 1.42
C GLY A 49 -2.84 10.32 0.89
N PHE A 50 -3.05 10.32 -0.43
CA PHE A 50 -4.27 10.85 -1.04
C PHE A 50 -5.52 10.13 -0.55
N LEU A 51 -5.49 8.80 -0.48
CA LEU A 51 -6.64 8.01 -0.03
C LEU A 51 -7.04 8.38 1.40
N HIS A 52 -6.07 8.48 2.29
CA HIS A 52 -6.29 8.85 3.69
C HIS A 52 -6.88 10.24 3.84
N THR A 53 -6.27 11.24 3.17
CA THR A 53 -6.76 12.62 3.20
C THR A 53 -8.18 12.71 2.65
N THR A 54 -8.46 12.02 1.55
CA THR A 54 -9.78 12.03 0.92
C THR A 54 -10.84 11.35 1.80
N TYR A 55 -10.51 10.20 2.40
CA TYR A 55 -11.39 9.53 3.36
C TYR A 55 -11.76 10.45 4.54
N ASN A 56 -10.77 11.11 5.14
CA ASN A 56 -11.00 12.00 6.26
C ASN A 56 -11.85 13.21 5.87
N ALA A 57 -11.57 13.81 4.71
CA ALA A 57 -12.34 14.95 4.19
C ALA A 57 -13.80 14.56 3.88
N ASP A 58 -14.03 13.36 3.35
CA ASP A 58 -15.39 12.88 3.05
C ASP A 58 -16.14 12.50 4.32
N ASN A 59 -15.46 11.90 5.30
CA ASN A 59 -16.05 11.60 6.61
C ASN A 59 -16.42 12.89 7.37
N GLU A 60 -15.56 13.91 7.32
CA GLU A 60 -15.83 15.23 7.90
C GLU A 60 -17.02 15.91 7.19
N PHE A 61 -17.02 15.94 5.86
CA PHE A 61 -18.12 16.51 5.07
C PHE A 61 -19.45 15.84 5.38
N ARG A 62 -19.45 14.51 5.48
CA ARG A 62 -20.64 13.73 5.88
C ARG A 62 -21.17 14.16 7.25
N GLY A 63 -20.27 14.42 8.20
CA GLY A 63 -20.64 14.91 9.53
C GLY A 63 -21.19 16.34 9.53
N ASN A 64 -20.78 17.20 8.59
CA ASN A 64 -21.00 18.64 8.61
C ASN A 64 -22.03 19.11 7.57
N GLN A 65 -23.31 18.87 7.84
CA GLN A 65 -24.41 19.39 7.02
C GLN A 65 -24.52 20.92 7.12
N ASP A 66 -24.70 21.58 5.97
CA ASP A 66 -25.02 23.00 5.89
C ASP A 66 -26.42 23.27 6.49
N PRO A 67 -26.59 24.28 7.37
CA PRO A 67 -27.89 24.62 7.94
C PRO A 67 -29.00 24.91 6.90
N GLU A 68 -28.62 25.37 5.70
CA GLU A 68 -29.56 25.68 4.62
C GLU A 68 -29.96 24.45 3.80
N ASP A 69 -29.20 23.35 3.91
CA ASP A 69 -29.47 22.12 3.18
C ASP A 69 -30.53 21.27 3.87
N ARG A 70 -31.48 20.76 3.08
CA ARG A 70 -32.35 19.67 3.54
C ARG A 70 -31.53 18.39 3.65
N ALA A 71 -31.86 17.52 4.61
CA ALA A 71 -31.16 16.24 4.81
C ALA A 71 -31.02 15.44 3.50
N ALA A 72 -32.11 15.28 2.73
CA ALA A 72 -32.06 14.55 1.45
C ALA A 72 -31.11 15.18 0.40
N LYS A 73 -30.91 16.50 0.44
CA LYS A 73 -29.96 17.20 -0.44
C LYS A 73 -28.52 16.95 0.03
N HIS A 74 -28.26 17.06 1.33
CA HIS A 74 -26.96 16.75 1.93
C HIS A 74 -26.54 15.31 1.63
N ASP A 75 -27.43 14.34 1.83
CA ASP A 75 -27.19 12.92 1.55
C ASP A 75 -26.79 12.68 0.09
N ARG A 76 -27.44 13.38 -0.84
CA ARG A 76 -27.11 13.31 -2.27
C ARG A 76 -25.72 13.90 -2.54
N LEU A 77 -25.39 15.05 -1.96
CA LEU A 77 -24.07 15.68 -2.10
C LEU A 77 -22.96 14.79 -1.53
N VAL A 78 -23.20 14.14 -0.38
CA VAL A 78 -22.27 13.18 0.20
C VAL A 78 -22.02 12.02 -0.77
N ARG A 79 -23.08 11.42 -1.34
CA ARG A 79 -22.92 10.33 -2.31
C ARG A 79 -22.14 10.75 -3.55
N GLU A 80 -22.51 11.88 -4.17
CA GLU A 80 -21.85 12.39 -5.37
C GLU A 80 -20.36 12.67 -5.12
N ARG A 81 -20.03 13.25 -3.96
CA ARG A 81 -18.66 13.51 -3.54
C ARG A 81 -17.88 12.21 -3.30
N VAL A 82 -18.44 11.28 -2.54
CA VAL A 82 -17.79 10.00 -2.19
C VAL A 82 -17.56 9.17 -3.45
N GLU A 83 -18.48 9.18 -4.43
CA GLU A 83 -18.28 8.51 -5.73
C GLU A 83 -17.14 9.16 -6.56
N ALA A 84 -17.04 10.49 -6.56
CA ALA A 84 -15.95 11.19 -7.24
C ALA A 84 -14.60 10.89 -6.59
N SER A 85 -14.56 10.86 -5.26
CA SER A 85 -13.39 10.46 -4.47
C SER A 85 -12.97 9.02 -4.72
N GLU A 86 -13.92 8.08 -4.77
CA GLU A 86 -13.68 6.66 -5.05
C GLU A 86 -13.01 6.49 -6.43
N ARG A 87 -13.55 7.13 -7.48
CA ARG A 87 -12.96 7.09 -8.83
C ARG A 87 -11.56 7.72 -8.89
N ALA A 88 -11.34 8.84 -8.21
CA ALA A 88 -10.04 9.49 -8.17
C ALA A 88 -8.99 8.63 -7.44
N ALA A 89 -9.41 7.94 -6.38
CA ALA A 89 -8.59 7.01 -5.63
C ALA A 89 -8.21 5.78 -6.47
N GLU A 90 -9.17 5.16 -7.16
CA GLU A 90 -8.94 4.05 -8.09
C GLU A 90 -7.88 4.39 -9.14
N GLN A 91 -8.03 5.55 -9.79
CA GLN A 91 -7.07 6.00 -10.82
C GLN A 91 -5.66 6.21 -10.26
N ARG A 92 -5.55 6.80 -9.07
CA ARG A 92 -4.25 7.04 -8.42
C ARG A 92 -3.58 5.75 -7.97
N LEU A 93 -4.33 4.84 -7.33
CA LEU A 93 -3.80 3.53 -6.92
C LEU A 93 -3.40 2.69 -8.14
N GLY A 94 -4.21 2.69 -9.20
CA GLY A 94 -3.90 2.00 -10.45
C GLY A 94 -2.62 2.53 -11.12
N SER A 95 -2.46 3.86 -11.19
CA SER A 95 -1.27 4.50 -11.74
C SER A 95 -0.02 4.21 -10.90
N ALA A 96 -0.14 4.29 -9.57
CA ALA A 96 0.95 3.97 -8.65
C ALA A 96 1.37 2.49 -8.77
N MET A 97 0.41 1.56 -8.83
CA MET A 97 0.67 0.13 -9.02
C MET A 97 1.41 -0.12 -10.34
N GLN A 98 0.98 0.51 -11.43
CA GLN A 98 1.66 0.39 -12.71
C GLN A 98 3.10 0.93 -12.66
N SER A 99 3.31 2.08 -12.01
CA SER A 99 4.65 2.65 -11.84
C SER A 99 5.56 1.74 -11.01
N VAL A 100 5.07 1.18 -9.90
CA VAL A 100 5.84 0.27 -9.06
C VAL A 100 6.17 -1.03 -9.79
N ARG A 101 5.22 -1.61 -10.54
CA ARG A 101 5.46 -2.81 -11.35
C ARG A 101 6.50 -2.58 -12.43
N GLY A 102 6.42 -1.45 -13.14
CA GLY A 102 7.39 -1.11 -14.17
C GLY A 102 8.81 -0.93 -13.61
N GLU A 103 8.93 -0.25 -12.47
CA GLU A 103 10.21 -0.06 -11.80
C GLU A 103 10.77 -1.38 -11.24
N LEU A 104 9.91 -2.22 -10.64
CA LEU A 104 10.30 -3.53 -10.14
C LEU A 104 10.88 -4.41 -11.25
N GLN A 105 10.23 -4.46 -12.42
CA GLN A 105 10.73 -5.20 -13.57
C GLN A 105 12.08 -4.66 -14.09
N HIS A 106 12.30 -3.35 -14.01
CA HIS A 106 13.58 -2.75 -14.36
C HIS A 106 14.68 -3.13 -13.36
N VAL A 107 14.41 -2.99 -12.06
CA VAL A 107 15.36 -3.34 -10.98
C VAL A 107 15.68 -4.84 -10.98
N GLU A 108 14.69 -5.71 -11.19
CA GLU A 108 14.90 -7.16 -11.24
C GLU A 108 15.79 -7.56 -12.42
N ARG A 109 15.59 -7.00 -13.61
CA ARG A 109 16.48 -7.25 -14.75
C ARG A 109 17.91 -6.78 -14.48
N ASN A 110 18.09 -5.60 -13.91
CA ASN A 110 19.42 -5.09 -13.57
C ASN A 110 20.11 -5.96 -12.51
N LEU A 111 19.36 -6.48 -11.54
CA LEU A 111 19.86 -7.43 -10.54
C LEU A 111 20.26 -8.76 -11.16
N GLU A 112 19.46 -9.32 -12.08
CA GLU A 112 19.80 -10.55 -12.79
C GLU A 112 21.07 -10.40 -13.64
N GLU A 113 21.21 -9.26 -14.32
CA GLU A 113 22.41 -8.93 -15.08
C GLU A 113 23.64 -8.75 -14.19
N ALA A 114 23.53 -7.99 -13.10
CA ALA A 114 24.61 -7.77 -12.14
C ALA A 114 25.02 -9.08 -11.43
N ALA A 115 24.05 -9.93 -11.12
CA ALA A 115 24.25 -11.24 -10.54
C ALA A 115 24.85 -12.26 -11.54
N GLY A 116 24.95 -11.92 -12.83
CA GLY A 116 25.44 -12.83 -13.85
C GLY A 116 24.57 -14.08 -13.97
N LEU A 117 23.26 -13.97 -13.70
CA LEU A 117 22.31 -15.07 -13.75
C LEU A 117 21.94 -15.43 -15.19
N LYS A 118 22.94 -15.75 -16.01
CA LYS A 118 22.77 -16.26 -17.38
C LYS A 118 23.07 -17.74 -17.36
N ALA A 119 22.05 -18.57 -17.61
CA ALA A 119 22.23 -20.01 -17.73
C ALA A 119 23.27 -20.30 -18.83
N ASN A 120 24.18 -21.23 -18.57
CA ASN A 120 25.14 -21.70 -19.57
C ASN A 120 24.61 -23.02 -20.17
N PRO A 121 24.07 -23.02 -21.41
CA PRO A 121 23.48 -24.22 -22.01
C PRO A 121 24.48 -25.37 -22.15
N ALA A 122 25.78 -25.05 -22.30
CA ALA A 122 26.83 -26.05 -22.51
C ALA A 122 27.05 -26.96 -21.29
N HIS A 123 26.70 -26.51 -20.09
CA HIS A 123 26.91 -27.26 -18.84
C HIS A 123 25.62 -27.64 -18.13
N PHE A 124 24.46 -27.33 -18.72
CA PHE A 124 23.15 -27.53 -18.10
C PHE A 124 22.97 -28.96 -17.56
N ASN A 125 23.06 -29.96 -18.44
CA ASN A 125 22.84 -31.36 -18.07
C ASN A 125 23.85 -31.85 -17.02
N ALA A 126 25.12 -31.48 -17.15
CA ALA A 126 26.16 -31.91 -16.22
C ALA A 126 25.90 -31.36 -14.80
N ILE A 127 25.53 -30.09 -14.71
CA ILE A 127 25.24 -29.42 -13.42
C ILE A 127 23.96 -29.99 -12.80
N THR A 128 22.87 -30.11 -13.57
CA THR A 128 21.59 -30.60 -13.04
C THR A 128 21.69 -32.07 -12.60
N SER A 129 22.32 -32.93 -13.41
CA SER A 129 22.49 -34.35 -13.07
C SER A 129 23.38 -34.53 -11.83
N ALA A 130 24.45 -33.74 -11.69
CA ALA A 130 25.29 -33.79 -10.49
C ALA A 130 24.49 -33.41 -9.24
N PHE A 131 23.67 -32.35 -9.29
CA PHE A 131 22.84 -31.92 -8.17
C PHE A 131 21.73 -32.93 -7.81
N PHE A 132 21.09 -33.52 -8.82
CA PHE A 132 20.04 -34.51 -8.60
C PHE A 132 20.55 -35.74 -7.82
N MET A 133 21.78 -36.18 -8.12
CA MET A 133 22.40 -37.35 -7.48
C MET A 133 22.93 -37.08 -6.07
N MET A 134 23.06 -35.82 -5.65
CA MET A 134 23.54 -35.47 -4.32
C MET A 134 22.50 -35.74 -3.24
N LYS A 135 22.96 -36.07 -2.03
CA LYS A 135 22.09 -36.08 -0.84
C LYS A 135 21.70 -34.64 -0.46
N PRO A 136 20.54 -34.42 0.21
CA PRO A 136 20.10 -33.07 0.60
C PRO A 136 21.14 -32.22 1.34
N GLY A 137 21.90 -32.82 2.28
CA GLY A 137 22.97 -32.11 3.00
C GLY A 137 24.13 -31.68 2.09
N GLN A 138 24.56 -32.56 1.17
CA GLN A 138 25.61 -32.25 0.20
C GLN A 138 25.19 -31.16 -0.79
N ARG A 139 23.90 -31.13 -1.19
CA ARG A 139 23.36 -30.03 -2.01
C ARG A 139 23.48 -28.69 -1.29
N ALA A 140 23.10 -28.62 -0.02
CA ALA A 140 23.18 -27.39 0.75
C ALA A 140 24.64 -26.89 0.89
N GLU A 141 25.59 -27.77 1.17
CA GLU A 141 27.02 -27.46 1.24
C GLU A 141 27.55 -26.99 -0.13
N THR A 142 27.20 -27.68 -1.22
CA THR A 142 27.60 -27.31 -2.58
C THR A 142 27.06 -25.94 -2.96
N LEU A 143 25.77 -25.67 -2.67
CA LEU A 143 25.17 -24.35 -2.92
C LEU A 143 25.89 -23.24 -2.15
N ALA A 144 26.19 -23.47 -0.87
CA ALA A 144 26.92 -22.51 -0.06
C ALA A 144 28.32 -22.24 -0.65
N GLY A 145 29.02 -23.29 -1.11
CA GLY A 145 30.30 -23.19 -1.79
C GLY A 145 30.22 -22.38 -3.10
N LEU A 146 29.25 -22.69 -3.97
CA LEU A 146 29.03 -21.97 -5.23
C LEU A 146 28.75 -20.48 -4.99
N ILE A 147 27.91 -20.15 -4.01
CA ILE A 147 27.61 -18.76 -3.62
C ILE A 147 28.88 -18.06 -3.10
N GLN A 148 29.67 -18.74 -2.27
CA GLN A 148 30.90 -18.17 -1.71
C GLN A 148 31.94 -17.89 -2.81
N GLN A 149 32.13 -18.84 -3.72
CA GLN A 149 33.09 -18.79 -4.83
C GLN A 149 32.65 -17.85 -5.97
N GLY A 150 31.37 -17.48 -6.03
CA GLY A 150 30.85 -16.63 -7.10
C GLY A 150 30.67 -17.36 -8.43
N GLU A 151 30.36 -18.66 -8.38
CA GLU A 151 30.13 -19.52 -9.54
C GLU A 151 28.75 -19.25 -10.17
N ASN A 152 28.56 -18.03 -10.67
CA ASN A 152 27.27 -17.48 -11.07
C ASN A 152 26.61 -18.28 -12.22
N ALA A 153 27.39 -18.85 -13.14
CA ALA A 153 26.86 -19.66 -14.24
C ALA A 153 26.24 -20.99 -13.74
N ALA A 154 26.84 -21.61 -12.72
CA ALA A 154 26.30 -22.81 -12.10
C ALA A 154 25.04 -22.48 -11.28
N LEU A 155 25.06 -21.39 -10.53
CA LEU A 155 23.90 -20.90 -9.77
C LEU A 155 22.73 -20.53 -10.69
N ALA A 156 23.00 -19.84 -11.80
CA ALA A 156 22.00 -19.52 -12.82
C ALA A 156 21.36 -20.77 -13.40
N THR A 157 22.18 -21.77 -13.72
CA THR A 157 21.72 -23.07 -14.24
C THR A 157 20.79 -23.76 -13.25
N LEU A 158 21.12 -23.76 -11.95
CA LEU A 158 20.30 -24.35 -10.90
C LEU A 158 19.00 -23.58 -10.63
N ILE A 159 19.02 -22.25 -10.80
CA ILE A 159 17.84 -21.39 -10.65
C ILE A 159 16.86 -21.59 -11.81
N GLU A 160 17.34 -21.64 -13.04
CA GLU A 160 16.49 -21.77 -14.23
C GLU A 160 16.00 -23.21 -14.49
N ALA A 161 16.72 -24.22 -13.98
CA ALA A 161 16.35 -25.61 -14.18
C ALA A 161 15.03 -25.98 -13.49
N PRO A 162 14.20 -26.84 -14.11
CA PRO A 162 13.06 -27.46 -13.44
C PRO A 162 13.45 -28.12 -12.12
N LEU A 163 12.65 -27.90 -11.07
CA LEU A 163 12.94 -28.37 -9.71
C LEU A 163 13.19 -29.89 -9.62
N PHE A 164 12.48 -30.68 -10.44
CA PHE A 164 12.65 -32.14 -10.48
C PHE A 164 14.03 -32.57 -11.03
N LEU A 165 14.71 -31.72 -11.79
CA LEU A 165 16.06 -31.98 -12.33
C LEU A 165 17.17 -31.58 -11.36
N THR A 166 16.89 -30.74 -10.36
CA THR A 166 17.90 -30.28 -9.38
C THR A 166 17.69 -30.91 -8.00
N GLY A 167 16.49 -31.43 -7.73
CA GLY A 167 16.10 -31.91 -6.41
C GLY A 167 15.95 -30.79 -5.38
N LEU A 168 15.81 -29.53 -5.85
CA LEU A 168 15.53 -28.36 -5.02
C LEU A 168 14.02 -28.17 -4.87
N VAL A 169 13.58 -27.61 -3.74
CA VAL A 169 12.22 -27.06 -3.61
C VAL A 169 12.17 -25.61 -4.07
N ALA A 170 10.98 -25.10 -4.39
CA ALA A 170 10.80 -23.71 -4.86
C ALA A 170 11.41 -22.69 -3.88
N GLU A 171 11.17 -22.86 -2.59
CA GLU A 171 11.73 -21.99 -1.54
C GLU A 171 13.26 -21.97 -1.54
N GLN A 172 13.91 -23.12 -1.77
CA GLN A 172 15.37 -23.19 -1.84
C GLN A 172 15.90 -22.44 -3.06
N ARG A 173 15.29 -22.64 -4.22
CA ARG A 173 15.65 -21.94 -5.46
C ARG A 173 15.51 -20.43 -5.30
N ASP A 174 14.38 -19.98 -4.76
CA ASP A 174 14.08 -18.56 -4.59
C ASP A 174 15.02 -17.92 -3.55
N ASN A 175 15.37 -18.64 -2.47
CA ASN A 175 16.37 -18.22 -1.49
C ASN A 175 17.78 -18.09 -2.11
N ILE A 176 18.19 -19.03 -2.98
CA ILE A 176 19.47 -18.93 -3.69
C ILE A 176 19.46 -17.68 -4.57
N ARG A 177 18.41 -17.49 -5.36
CA ARG A 177 18.26 -16.32 -6.25
C ARG A 177 18.40 -15.01 -5.47
N ASN A 178 17.68 -14.87 -4.36
CA ASN A 178 17.74 -13.70 -3.50
C ASN A 178 19.16 -13.46 -2.95
N ARG A 179 19.83 -14.50 -2.43
CA ARG A 179 21.20 -14.37 -1.89
C ARG A 179 22.21 -13.96 -2.95
N VAL A 180 22.08 -14.46 -4.18
CA VAL A 180 22.98 -14.11 -5.28
C VAL A 180 22.75 -12.66 -5.72
N MET A 181 21.49 -12.24 -5.85
CA MET A 181 21.13 -10.86 -6.17
C MET A 181 21.59 -9.87 -5.09
N GLU A 182 21.37 -10.20 -3.81
CA GLU A 182 21.79 -9.36 -2.68
C GLU A 182 23.32 -9.21 -2.63
N LYS A 183 24.08 -10.29 -2.88
CA LYS A 183 25.54 -10.23 -2.94
C LYS A 183 26.05 -9.40 -4.12
N ALA A 184 25.36 -9.43 -5.26
CA ALA A 184 25.76 -8.73 -6.47
C ALA A 184 25.53 -7.21 -6.39
N ASP A 185 24.34 -6.80 -5.94
CA ASP A 185 24.01 -5.39 -5.71
C ASP A 185 23.07 -5.24 -4.49
N PRO A 186 23.62 -5.01 -3.28
CA PRO A 186 22.83 -4.83 -2.07
C PRO A 186 21.91 -3.61 -2.10
N ALA A 187 22.25 -2.57 -2.87
CA ALA A 187 21.44 -1.36 -2.93
C ALA A 187 20.20 -1.58 -3.81
N ALA A 188 20.38 -2.14 -5.01
CA ALA A 188 19.29 -2.50 -5.89
C ALA A 188 18.40 -3.60 -5.28
N PHE A 189 18.97 -4.55 -4.54
CA PHE A 189 18.19 -5.58 -3.84
C PHE A 189 17.29 -4.99 -2.74
N ARG A 190 17.80 -4.03 -1.95
CA ARG A 190 16.96 -3.31 -0.97
C ARG A 190 15.85 -2.50 -1.65
N LEU A 191 16.15 -1.84 -2.78
CA LEU A 191 15.14 -1.14 -3.57
C LEU A 191 14.06 -2.10 -4.09
N ARG A 192 14.43 -3.28 -4.61
CA ARG A 192 13.49 -4.34 -5.01
C ARG A 192 12.54 -4.71 -3.89
N ASN A 193 13.06 -4.94 -2.69
CA ASN A 193 12.24 -5.30 -1.53
C ASN A 193 11.31 -4.16 -1.11
N ALA A 194 11.77 -2.90 -1.18
CA ALA A 194 10.93 -1.74 -0.94
C ALA A 194 9.79 -1.62 -1.95
N LEU A 195 10.05 -1.89 -3.24
CA LEU A 195 9.04 -1.92 -4.30
C LEU A 195 8.02 -3.05 -4.10
N LEU A 196 8.46 -4.25 -3.73
CA LEU A 196 7.56 -5.37 -3.39
C LEU A 196 6.66 -5.02 -2.21
N LEU A 197 7.22 -4.41 -1.16
CA LEU A 197 6.44 -3.93 -0.01
C LEU A 197 5.46 -2.81 -0.39
N ALA A 198 5.83 -1.93 -1.32
CA ALA A 198 4.93 -0.90 -1.82
C ALA A 198 3.74 -1.52 -2.58
N MET A 199 3.96 -2.56 -3.38
CA MET A 199 2.89 -3.28 -4.08
C MET A 199 1.89 -3.88 -3.08
N THR A 200 2.36 -4.59 -2.05
CA THR A 200 1.47 -5.20 -1.06
C THR A 200 0.64 -4.17 -0.30
N LYS A 201 1.22 -2.99 -0.02
CA LYS A 201 0.49 -1.87 0.59
C LYS A 201 -0.56 -1.28 -0.33
N ILE A 202 -0.26 -1.12 -1.63
CA ILE A 202 -1.24 -0.63 -2.61
C ILE A 202 -2.36 -1.66 -2.84
N ASP A 203 -2.05 -2.95 -2.92
CA ASP A 203 -3.06 -4.02 -3.10
C ASP A 203 -3.99 -4.08 -1.89
N ALA A 204 -3.44 -4.13 -0.67
CA ALA A 204 -4.21 -4.02 0.56
C ALA A 204 -5.04 -2.73 0.60
N ALA A 205 -4.51 -1.65 -0.02
CA ALA A 205 -5.20 -0.40 -0.10
C ALA A 205 -6.44 -0.45 -1.01
N GLY A 206 -6.28 -1.04 -2.19
CA GLY A 206 -7.37 -1.29 -3.13
C GLY A 206 -8.47 -2.16 -2.53
N ASP A 207 -8.10 -3.25 -1.85
CA ASP A 207 -9.04 -4.21 -1.28
C ASP A 207 -9.95 -3.57 -0.20
N ALA A 208 -9.40 -2.71 0.65
CA ALA A 208 -10.20 -2.09 1.72
C ALA A 208 -10.90 -0.78 1.29
N MET A 209 -10.59 -0.26 0.10
CA MET A 209 -11.20 0.96 -0.44
C MET A 209 -12.71 0.78 -0.70
N ALA A 210 -13.10 -0.18 -1.53
CA ALA A 210 -14.50 -0.40 -1.90
C ALA A 210 -15.47 -0.51 -0.70
N PRO A 211 -15.22 -1.35 0.33
CA PRO A 211 -16.09 -1.41 1.50
C PRO A 211 -16.10 -0.12 2.33
N THR A 212 -15.01 0.66 2.31
CA THR A 212 -14.93 1.94 3.03
C THR A 212 -15.78 3.01 2.36
N PHE A 213 -15.61 3.18 1.04
CA PHE A 213 -16.41 4.15 0.28
C PHE A 213 -17.89 3.78 0.30
N ALA A 214 -18.24 2.49 0.30
CA ALA A 214 -19.61 2.03 0.53
C ALA A 214 -20.18 2.49 1.88
N LYS A 215 -19.41 2.39 2.99
CA LYS A 215 -19.83 2.89 4.31
C LYS A 215 -19.98 4.42 4.35
N LEU A 216 -19.13 5.15 3.63
CA LEU A 216 -19.26 6.59 3.48
C LEU A 216 -20.54 6.97 2.73
N ARG A 217 -20.86 6.26 1.63
CA ARG A 217 -22.10 6.42 0.85
C ARG A 217 -23.36 6.06 1.63
N ALA A 218 -23.29 5.04 2.49
CA ALA A 218 -24.42 4.57 3.30
C ALA A 218 -24.74 5.46 4.52
N GLY A 219 -23.80 6.35 4.90
CA GLY A 219 -23.82 7.03 6.19
C GLY A 219 -24.65 8.32 6.27
N THR A 220 -25.97 8.21 6.14
CA THR A 220 -26.90 9.07 6.87
C THR A 220 -27.93 8.21 7.58
N GLU A 221 -27.62 7.78 8.81
CA GLU A 221 -28.67 7.23 9.68
C GLU A 221 -29.76 8.31 9.85
N PRO A 222 -31.05 7.96 9.68
CA PRO A 222 -32.15 8.89 9.90
C PRO A 222 -32.17 9.37 11.36
N GLY A 223 -31.52 10.49 11.66
CA GLY A 223 -31.48 11.06 13.02
C GLY A 223 -30.21 11.80 13.42
N ALA A 224 -29.05 11.51 12.82
CA ALA A 224 -27.78 12.16 13.21
C ALA A 224 -27.69 13.64 12.76
N ALA A 225 -28.36 14.00 11.67
CA ALA A 225 -28.54 15.39 11.25
C ALA A 225 -29.50 16.18 12.15
N LYS A 226 -30.55 15.51 12.66
CA LYS A 226 -31.58 16.12 13.51
C LYS A 226 -31.00 16.62 14.82
N THR A 227 -30.11 15.85 15.46
CA THR A 227 -29.48 16.25 16.72
C THR A 227 -28.65 17.52 16.60
N ARG A 228 -28.01 17.80 15.46
CA ARG A 228 -27.25 19.06 15.26
C ARG A 228 -28.13 20.27 15.03
N ALA A 229 -29.18 20.15 14.21
CA ALA A 229 -30.17 21.22 14.04
C ALA A 229 -30.92 21.52 15.35
N GLU A 230 -31.25 20.47 16.11
CA GLU A 230 -31.86 20.58 17.45
C GLU A 230 -30.90 21.21 18.47
N LEU A 231 -29.61 20.85 18.45
CA LEU A 231 -28.57 21.48 19.29
C LEU A 231 -28.33 22.96 18.91
N ALA A 232 -28.35 23.30 17.63
CA ALA A 232 -28.23 24.69 17.16
C ALA A 232 -29.48 25.51 17.54
N ALA A 233 -30.68 24.95 17.38
CA ALA A 233 -31.93 25.57 17.81
C ALA A 233 -31.99 25.76 19.34
N ALA A 234 -31.59 24.76 20.13
CA ALA A 234 -31.53 24.85 21.59
C ALA A 234 -30.53 25.92 22.07
N ARG A 235 -29.40 26.09 21.38
CA ARG A 235 -28.43 27.15 21.67
C ARG A 235 -28.95 28.55 21.37
N ASN A 236 -29.66 28.72 20.25
CA ASN A 236 -30.27 30.01 19.90
C ASN A 236 -31.37 30.41 20.91
N ILE A 237 -32.15 29.44 21.40
CA ILE A 237 -33.13 29.65 22.47
C ILE A 237 -32.44 30.03 23.79
N ALA A 238 -31.36 29.34 24.17
CA ALA A 238 -30.60 29.65 25.39
C ALA A 238 -29.94 31.04 25.34
N ALA A 239 -29.42 31.46 24.18
CA ALA A 239 -28.82 32.78 23.98
C ALA A 239 -29.87 33.91 24.02
N HIS A 240 -31.13 33.62 23.65
CA HIS A 240 -32.20 34.60 23.64
C HIS A 240 -32.88 34.78 25.01
N ASN A 241 -32.89 33.74 25.86
CA ASN A 241 -33.49 33.76 27.20
C ASN A 241 -32.52 34.19 28.33
N GLY A 242 -31.23 34.39 28.00
CA GLY A 242 -30.20 34.85 28.94
C GLY A 242 -29.92 36.36 28.90
N ARG A 243 -30.80 37.15 28.29
CA ARG A 243 -30.84 38.62 28.32
C ARG A 243 -32.10 39.07 29.03
#